data_AF-A0AAU5N7X2-F1
#
_entry.id   AF-A0AAU5N7X2-F1
#
_cell.length_a   1.000
_cell.length_b   1.000
_cell.length_c   1.000
_cell.angle_alpha   90.00
_cell.angle_beta   90.00
_cell.angle_gamma   90.00
#
_symmetry.space_group_name_H-M   'P 1'
#
loop_
_entity.id
_entity.type
_entity.pdbx_description
1 polymer ?
#
loop_
_entity_poly.entity_id
_entity_poly.type
_entity_poly.pdbx_seq_one_letter_code
_entity_poly.pdbx_strand_id
1 'polypeptide(L)'
;MPFESAGCHPGVEQTKRAAWEWAEASDLVLSPVAVKKMTRTRPELWISLIFPEASQKHLDLFCQWLFWAFLVDDEFDDGPAGRDPRLCARAIGRLVDVLDGAQAPVGRMEHALDELLARTCVDRPAHWVRQFRRDTAAWLWTYYAEAVDRAAGHVPTTADFVKHRRDSVAMQPFLDLHEITAGIDLPESARSLPAYIALRNAVADHSGLCNDICSFEKEAVLGYEHNTVRLIQRDRGGTLQEAVDEAGILLGRIADRVQRAEKELVEEIEAAGIEGPARTALERCVRDYRGLVRGDFDYHARAERYTRPELTEIDEDDTMSRNFAA
;
A
#
# COMPACT_ATOMS: atom_id res chain seq x y z
N MET A 1 -14.49 11.36 8.68
CA MET A 1 -14.38 11.08 7.24
C MET A 1 -15.12 12.16 6.45
N PRO A 2 -14.41 13.17 5.90
CA PRO A 2 -15.05 14.32 5.24
C PRO A 2 -15.31 14.11 3.73
N PHE A 3 -14.88 12.99 3.16
CA PHE A 3 -14.95 12.74 1.72
C PHE A 3 -16.16 11.88 1.34
N GLU A 4 -16.81 12.24 0.24
CA GLU A 4 -17.92 11.48 -0.33
C GLU A 4 -17.42 10.20 -1.01
N SER A 5 -18.25 9.16 -1.01
CA SER A 5 -17.91 7.90 -1.68
C SER A 5 -17.91 8.09 -3.19
N ALA A 6 -16.81 7.66 -3.82
CA ALA A 6 -16.70 7.60 -5.28
C ALA A 6 -17.35 6.33 -5.87
N GLY A 7 -17.98 5.50 -5.03
CA GLY A 7 -18.58 4.23 -5.43
C GLY A 7 -17.58 3.08 -5.43
N CYS A 8 -17.96 1.97 -6.07
CA CYS A 8 -17.14 0.78 -6.25
C CYS A 8 -17.22 0.40 -7.72
N HIS A 9 -16.09 0.04 -8.33
CA HIS A 9 -16.04 -0.35 -9.73
C HIS A 9 -16.97 -1.55 -10.00
N PRO A 10 -17.84 -1.50 -11.03
CA PRO A 10 -18.84 -2.54 -11.28
C PRO A 10 -18.24 -3.91 -11.65
N GLY A 11 -17.00 -3.93 -12.10
CA GLY A 11 -16.24 -5.12 -12.50
C GLY A 11 -15.51 -5.87 -11.38
N VAL A 12 -15.80 -5.60 -10.11
CA VAL A 12 -15.11 -6.22 -8.94
C VAL A 12 -15.06 -7.75 -9.00
N GLU A 13 -16.14 -8.41 -9.40
CA GLU A 13 -16.19 -9.88 -9.49
C GLU A 13 -15.36 -10.43 -10.66
N GLN A 14 -15.22 -9.66 -11.74
CA GLN A 14 -14.31 -10.01 -12.83
C GLN A 14 -12.85 -9.88 -12.37
N THR A 15 -12.53 -8.77 -11.70
CA THR A 15 -11.20 -8.51 -11.14
C THR A 15 -10.79 -9.57 -10.14
N LYS A 16 -11.71 -10.02 -9.30
CA LYS A 16 -11.49 -11.15 -8.40
C LYS A 16 -10.99 -12.38 -9.16
N ARG A 17 -11.75 -12.83 -10.18
CA ARG A 17 -11.38 -14.01 -10.98
C ARG A 17 -10.03 -13.82 -11.66
N ALA A 18 -9.82 -12.66 -12.29
CA ALA A 18 -8.58 -12.34 -12.99
C ALA A 18 -7.34 -12.33 -12.08
N ALA A 19 -7.47 -11.90 -10.83
CA ALA A 19 -6.37 -11.92 -9.86
C ALA A 19 -6.00 -13.35 -9.43
N TRP A 20 -7.00 -14.22 -9.18
CA TRP A 20 -6.76 -15.62 -8.83
C TRP A 20 -6.21 -16.44 -10.02
N GLU A 21 -6.75 -16.24 -11.21
CA GLU A 21 -6.24 -16.85 -12.44
C GLU A 21 -4.79 -16.43 -12.73
N TRP A 22 -4.46 -15.16 -12.48
CA TRP A 22 -3.09 -14.67 -12.59
C TRP A 22 -2.16 -15.30 -11.55
N ALA A 23 -2.59 -15.41 -10.29
CA ALA A 23 -1.76 -16.03 -9.26
C ALA A 23 -1.43 -17.50 -9.60
N GLU A 24 -2.40 -18.25 -10.12
CA GLU A 24 -2.18 -19.62 -10.61
C GLU A 24 -1.24 -19.65 -11.83
N ALA A 25 -1.46 -18.77 -12.81
CA ALA A 25 -0.63 -18.69 -14.01
C ALA A 25 0.83 -18.26 -13.72
N SER A 26 1.04 -17.46 -12.68
CA SER A 26 2.36 -17.04 -12.19
C SER A 26 2.99 -18.06 -11.24
N ASP A 27 2.42 -19.26 -11.11
CA ASP A 27 2.94 -20.35 -10.27
C ASP A 27 3.08 -19.91 -8.79
N LEU A 28 2.21 -19.01 -8.31
CA LEU A 28 2.17 -18.61 -6.91
C LEU A 28 1.42 -19.69 -6.12
N VAL A 29 2.16 -20.47 -5.33
CA VAL A 29 1.59 -21.59 -4.58
C VAL A 29 1.16 -21.08 -3.21
N LEU A 30 -0.15 -20.89 -3.04
CA LEU A 30 -0.74 -20.49 -1.77
C LEU A 30 -1.05 -21.74 -0.93
N SER A 31 -0.61 -21.73 0.33
CA SER A 31 -1.06 -22.72 1.31
C SER A 31 -2.56 -22.55 1.60
N PRO A 32 -3.23 -23.56 2.18
CA PRO A 32 -4.63 -23.41 2.59
C PRO A 32 -4.87 -22.22 3.54
N VAL A 33 -3.87 -21.86 4.34
CA VAL A 33 -3.91 -20.67 5.21
C VAL A 33 -3.84 -19.39 4.39
N ALA A 34 -2.88 -19.29 3.46
CA ALA A 34 -2.76 -18.13 2.56
C ALA A 34 -4.03 -17.93 1.70
N VAL A 35 -4.65 -19.01 1.23
CA VAL A 35 -5.92 -18.93 0.46
C VAL A 35 -7.03 -18.29 1.31
N LYS A 36 -7.17 -18.68 2.57
CA LYS A 36 -8.18 -18.09 3.48
C LYS A 36 -7.87 -16.61 3.77
N LYS A 37 -6.62 -16.29 4.12
CA LYS A 37 -6.16 -14.90 4.35
C LYS A 37 -6.45 -14.02 3.15
N MET A 38 -6.04 -14.43 1.96
CA MET A 38 -6.25 -13.67 0.72
C MET A 38 -7.75 -13.50 0.39
N THR A 39 -8.54 -14.57 0.57
CA THR A 39 -10.00 -14.52 0.35
C THR A 39 -10.68 -13.50 1.25
N ARG A 40 -10.26 -13.40 2.52
CA ARG A 40 -10.82 -12.47 3.52
C ARG A 40 -10.28 -11.05 3.39
N THR A 41 -9.06 -10.94 2.87
CA THR A 41 -8.42 -9.67 2.52
C THR A 41 -9.18 -8.99 1.40
N ARG A 42 -9.69 -9.73 0.40
CA ARG A 42 -10.47 -9.16 -0.70
C ARG A 42 -9.74 -8.01 -1.43
N PRO A 43 -8.53 -8.25 -1.98
CA PRO A 43 -7.78 -7.22 -2.72
C PRO A 43 -8.61 -6.61 -3.86
N GLU A 44 -9.51 -7.40 -4.47
CA GLU A 44 -10.41 -6.92 -5.51
C GLU A 44 -11.32 -5.78 -5.04
N LEU A 45 -11.77 -5.86 -3.77
CA LEU A 45 -12.69 -4.89 -3.20
C LEU A 45 -11.99 -3.56 -2.97
N TRP A 46 -10.78 -3.60 -2.40
CA TRP A 46 -10.01 -2.38 -2.15
C TRP A 46 -9.69 -1.67 -3.46
N ILE A 47 -9.14 -2.39 -4.45
CA ILE A 47 -8.82 -1.82 -5.77
C ILE A 47 -10.08 -1.25 -6.45
N SER A 48 -11.22 -1.93 -6.35
CA SER A 48 -12.48 -1.43 -6.92
C SER A 48 -13.01 -0.18 -6.22
N LEU A 49 -12.70 0.02 -4.94
CA LEU A 49 -13.09 1.21 -4.18
C LEU A 49 -12.17 2.39 -4.42
N ILE A 50 -10.87 2.16 -4.63
CA ILE A 50 -9.90 3.24 -4.88
C ILE A 50 -9.76 3.60 -6.36
N PHE A 51 -10.12 2.69 -7.29
CA PHE A 51 -10.14 2.92 -8.74
C PHE A 51 -11.54 2.73 -9.37
N PRO A 52 -12.58 3.45 -8.91
CA PRO A 52 -13.96 3.21 -9.34
C PRO A 52 -14.23 3.49 -10.83
N GLU A 53 -13.39 4.31 -11.47
CA GLU A 53 -13.50 4.71 -12.88
C GLU A 53 -12.42 4.09 -13.80
N ALA A 54 -11.54 3.22 -13.28
CA ALA A 54 -10.49 2.63 -14.11
C ALA A 54 -11.08 1.72 -15.19
N SER A 55 -10.35 1.53 -16.30
CA SER A 55 -10.71 0.47 -17.25
C SER A 55 -10.58 -0.89 -16.58
N GLN A 56 -11.40 -1.87 -16.99
CA GLN A 56 -11.32 -3.24 -16.46
C GLN A 56 -9.90 -3.83 -16.57
N LYS A 57 -9.20 -3.58 -17.68
CA LYS A 57 -7.81 -4.03 -17.90
C LYS A 57 -6.85 -3.47 -16.85
N HIS A 58 -6.98 -2.17 -16.52
CA HIS A 58 -6.14 -1.55 -15.49
C HIS A 58 -6.53 -2.05 -14.10
N LEU A 59 -7.82 -2.19 -13.82
CA LEU A 59 -8.31 -2.69 -12.53
C LEU A 59 -7.79 -4.11 -12.24
N ASP A 60 -7.82 -4.99 -13.24
CA ASP A 60 -7.29 -6.35 -13.13
C ASP A 60 -5.77 -6.33 -12.85
N LEU A 61 -5.00 -5.51 -13.57
CA LEU A 61 -3.56 -5.35 -13.35
C LEU A 61 -3.24 -4.79 -11.95
N PHE A 62 -3.98 -3.77 -11.49
CA PHE A 62 -3.73 -3.15 -10.18
C PHE A 62 -4.11 -4.10 -9.03
N CYS A 63 -5.13 -4.94 -9.23
CA CYS A 63 -5.46 -6.00 -8.29
C CYS A 63 -4.40 -7.09 -8.22
N GLN A 64 -3.74 -7.41 -9.33
CA GLN A 64 -2.62 -8.36 -9.34
C GLN A 64 -1.40 -7.79 -8.59
N TRP A 65 -1.10 -6.50 -8.77
CA TRP A 65 -0.10 -5.79 -7.95
C TRP A 65 -0.42 -5.86 -6.46
N LEU A 66 -1.67 -5.62 -6.07
CA LEU A 66 -2.07 -5.71 -4.66
C LEU A 66 -2.04 -7.15 -4.12
N PHE A 67 -2.45 -8.12 -4.93
CA PHE A 67 -2.36 -9.54 -4.57
C PHE A 67 -0.91 -9.92 -4.29
N TRP A 68 0.00 -9.55 -5.19
CA TRP A 68 1.45 -9.73 -4.99
C TRP A 68 1.94 -9.02 -3.74
N ALA A 69 1.52 -7.78 -3.51
CA ALA A 69 1.92 -7.00 -2.34
C ALA A 69 1.47 -7.64 -1.02
N PHE A 70 0.27 -8.23 -0.97
CA PHE A 70 -0.19 -8.97 0.21
C PHE A 70 0.59 -10.27 0.44
N LEU A 71 1.06 -10.95 -0.60
CA LEU A 71 1.94 -12.12 -0.44
C LEU A 71 3.33 -11.72 0.08
N VAL A 72 3.82 -10.54 -0.31
CA VAL A 72 5.03 -9.94 0.27
C VAL A 72 4.77 -9.64 1.76
N ASP A 73 3.71 -8.92 2.08
CA ASP A 73 3.30 -8.58 3.45
C ASP A 73 3.22 -9.82 4.35
N ASP A 74 2.51 -10.85 3.90
CA ASP A 74 2.35 -12.11 4.62
C ASP A 74 3.71 -12.81 4.91
N GLU A 75 4.70 -12.73 4.03
CA GLU A 75 6.04 -13.30 4.28
C GLU A 75 6.88 -12.48 5.28
N PHE A 76 6.80 -11.16 5.21
CA PHE A 76 7.65 -10.27 6.02
C PHE A 76 7.05 -9.87 7.36
N ASP A 77 5.74 -10.01 7.55
CA ASP A 77 5.07 -9.83 8.84
C ASP A 77 4.93 -11.16 9.59
N ASP A 78 4.44 -12.20 8.91
CA ASP A 78 4.11 -13.47 9.55
C ASP A 78 5.13 -14.58 9.26
N GLY A 79 6.00 -14.42 8.26
CA GLY A 79 6.95 -15.44 7.81
C GLY A 79 8.36 -15.35 8.43
N PRO A 80 9.23 -16.32 8.13
CA PRO A 80 10.59 -16.43 8.64
C PRO A 80 11.49 -15.29 8.14
N ALA A 81 11.28 -14.77 6.93
CA ALA A 81 12.04 -13.63 6.44
C ALA A 81 11.82 -12.38 7.32
N GLY A 82 10.61 -12.17 7.82
CA GLY A 82 10.28 -11.10 8.78
C GLY A 82 10.96 -11.21 10.13
N ARG A 83 11.33 -12.43 10.56
CA ARG A 83 11.88 -12.74 11.89
C ARG A 83 13.41 -12.73 11.94
N ASP A 84 14.08 -12.83 10.80
CA ASP A 84 15.55 -12.77 10.68
C ASP A 84 15.96 -11.65 9.72
N PRO A 85 16.57 -10.55 10.21
CA PRO A 85 17.03 -9.44 9.37
C PRO A 85 17.92 -9.87 8.19
N ARG A 86 18.71 -10.94 8.34
CA ARG A 86 19.59 -11.42 7.27
C ARG A 86 18.80 -12.13 6.18
N LEU A 87 17.77 -12.90 6.53
CA LEU A 87 16.85 -13.50 5.56
C LEU A 87 16.05 -12.40 4.87
N CYS A 88 15.53 -11.44 5.65
CA CYS A 88 14.82 -10.25 5.16
C CYS A 88 15.61 -9.51 4.09
N ALA A 89 16.85 -9.11 4.40
CA ALA A 89 17.72 -8.38 3.48
C ALA A 89 18.02 -9.15 2.19
N ARG A 90 18.19 -10.47 2.27
CA ARG A 90 18.41 -11.30 1.05
C ARG A 90 17.15 -11.36 0.18
N ALA A 91 16.00 -11.60 0.78
CA ALA A 91 14.74 -11.70 0.04
C ALA A 91 14.36 -10.36 -0.61
N ILE A 92 14.41 -9.25 0.13
CA ILE A 92 14.19 -7.90 -0.41
C ILE A 92 15.22 -7.56 -1.48
N GLY A 93 16.50 -7.88 -1.25
CA GLY A 93 17.57 -7.64 -2.22
C GLY A 93 17.27 -8.25 -3.59
N ARG A 94 16.79 -9.50 -3.64
CA ARG A 94 16.41 -10.14 -4.91
C ARG A 94 15.23 -9.46 -5.60
N LEU A 95 14.21 -9.06 -4.84
CA LEU A 95 13.08 -8.30 -5.40
C LEU A 95 13.52 -6.94 -5.95
N VAL A 96 14.40 -6.24 -5.23
CA VAL A 96 14.95 -4.95 -5.66
C VAL A 96 15.86 -5.09 -6.87
N ASP A 97 16.68 -6.15 -6.94
CA ASP A 97 17.49 -6.43 -8.13
C ASP A 97 16.63 -6.65 -9.38
N VAL A 98 15.46 -7.28 -9.25
CA VAL A 98 14.48 -7.41 -10.34
C VAL A 98 13.81 -6.06 -10.66
N LEU A 99 13.40 -5.30 -9.63
CA LEU A 99 12.86 -3.94 -9.81
C LEU A 99 13.82 -3.07 -10.63
N ASP A 100 15.12 -3.13 -10.34
CA ASP A 100 16.13 -2.33 -11.03
C ASP A 100 16.55 -2.92 -12.40
N GLY A 101 16.19 -4.17 -12.69
CA GLY A 101 16.63 -4.90 -13.87
C GLY A 101 18.11 -5.30 -13.79
N ALA A 102 18.66 -5.38 -12.58
CA ALA A 102 20.05 -5.72 -12.31
C ALA A 102 20.30 -7.24 -12.38
N GLN A 103 19.30 -8.06 -12.04
CA GLN A 103 19.35 -9.52 -12.11
C GLN A 103 18.08 -10.08 -12.75
N ALA A 104 18.20 -11.26 -13.34
CA ALA A 104 17.04 -12.01 -13.82
C ALA A 104 16.26 -12.58 -12.62
N PRO A 105 14.93 -12.71 -12.74
CA PRO A 105 14.12 -13.34 -11.69
C PRO A 105 14.52 -14.81 -11.51
N VAL A 106 14.55 -15.26 -10.26
CA VAL A 106 14.95 -16.64 -9.87
C VAL A 106 13.80 -17.38 -9.19
N GLY A 107 13.13 -16.73 -8.23
CA GLY A 107 12.01 -17.30 -7.48
C GLY A 107 10.65 -16.90 -8.06
N ARG A 108 9.59 -17.47 -7.50
CA ARG A 108 8.19 -17.27 -7.94
C ARG A 108 7.76 -15.81 -7.77
N MET A 109 8.12 -15.22 -6.63
CA MET A 109 7.81 -13.82 -6.33
C MET A 109 8.55 -12.85 -7.26
N GLU A 110 9.81 -13.15 -7.57
CA GLU A 110 10.63 -12.41 -8.53
C GLU A 110 10.06 -12.50 -9.95
N HIS A 111 9.64 -13.69 -10.40
CA HIS A 111 9.01 -13.88 -11.72
C HIS A 111 7.68 -13.14 -11.83
N ALA A 112 6.84 -13.21 -10.81
CA ALA A 112 5.57 -12.48 -10.77
C ALA A 112 5.82 -10.95 -10.81
N LEU A 113 6.82 -10.46 -10.10
CA LEU A 113 7.21 -9.06 -10.11
C LEU A 113 7.71 -8.60 -11.50
N ASP A 114 8.59 -9.37 -12.14
CA ASP A 114 9.10 -9.06 -13.49
C ASP A 114 7.95 -8.97 -14.53
N GLU A 115 6.99 -9.89 -14.47
CA GLU A 115 5.82 -9.89 -15.34
C GLU A 115 4.92 -8.66 -15.11
N LEU A 116 4.66 -8.33 -13.84
CA LEU A 116 3.88 -7.15 -13.47
C LEU A 116 4.56 -5.85 -13.93
N LEU A 117 5.89 -5.75 -13.76
CA LEU A 117 6.68 -4.60 -14.24
C LEU A 117 6.62 -4.49 -15.75
N ALA A 118 6.74 -5.59 -16.49
CA ALA A 118 6.67 -5.59 -17.95
C ALA A 118 5.34 -5.02 -18.46
N ARG A 119 4.22 -5.30 -17.79
CA ARG A 119 2.89 -4.77 -18.16
C ARG A 119 2.63 -3.36 -17.65
N THR A 120 3.18 -2.98 -16.51
CA THR A 120 2.97 -1.65 -15.92
C THR A 120 3.85 -0.59 -16.58
N CYS A 121 5.10 -0.92 -16.89
CA CYS A 121 6.10 0.03 -17.38
C CYS A 121 6.16 0.13 -18.91
N VAL A 122 5.42 -0.71 -19.65
CA VAL A 122 5.39 -0.66 -21.12
C VAL A 122 4.95 0.72 -21.63
N ASP A 123 5.72 1.25 -22.58
CA ASP A 123 5.51 2.57 -23.21
C ASP A 123 5.48 3.76 -22.23
N ARG A 124 5.95 3.59 -20.98
CA ARG A 124 6.00 4.65 -19.98
C ARG A 124 7.27 5.49 -20.08
N PRO A 125 7.18 6.81 -19.79
CA PRO A 125 8.37 7.65 -19.68
C PRO A 125 9.33 7.13 -18.61
N ALA A 126 10.63 7.25 -18.89
CA ALA A 126 11.67 6.78 -17.98
C ALA A 126 11.60 7.43 -16.58
N HIS A 127 11.14 8.68 -16.47
CA HIS A 127 10.98 9.34 -15.17
C HIS A 127 9.87 8.71 -14.33
N TRP A 128 8.75 8.32 -14.96
CA TRP A 128 7.66 7.64 -14.27
C TRP A 128 8.10 6.26 -13.79
N VAL A 129 8.78 5.49 -14.65
CA VAL A 129 9.29 4.14 -14.30
C VAL A 129 10.30 4.20 -13.16
N ARG A 130 11.23 5.18 -13.17
CA ARG A 130 12.17 5.38 -12.06
C ARG A 130 11.45 5.69 -10.74
N GLN A 131 10.41 6.51 -10.79
CA GLN A 131 9.65 6.89 -9.61
C GLN A 131 8.89 5.70 -9.03
N PHE A 132 8.19 4.95 -9.88
CA PHE A 132 7.46 3.75 -9.46
C PHE A 132 8.39 2.73 -8.80
N ARG A 133 9.54 2.43 -9.43
CA ARG A 133 10.55 1.52 -8.86
C ARG A 133 11.08 2.01 -7.52
N ARG A 134 11.35 3.32 -7.39
CA ARG A 134 11.82 3.94 -6.14
C ARG A 134 10.80 3.78 -5.02
N ASP A 135 9.53 4.05 -5.30
CA ASP A 135 8.48 4.01 -4.29
C ASP A 135 8.17 2.55 -3.87
N THR A 136 8.23 1.59 -4.81
CA THR A 136 8.15 0.16 -4.48
C THR A 136 9.33 -0.31 -3.65
N ALA A 137 10.56 0.06 -4.02
CA ALA A 137 11.76 -0.32 -3.27
C ALA A 137 11.78 0.29 -1.86
N ALA A 138 11.35 1.56 -1.71
CA ALA A 138 11.24 2.21 -0.42
C ALA A 138 10.30 1.47 0.53
N TRP A 139 9.13 1.04 0.03
CA TRP A 139 8.22 0.16 0.78
C TRP A 139 8.88 -1.18 1.13
N LEU A 140 9.48 -1.90 0.18
CA LEU A 140 10.10 -3.20 0.48
C LEU A 140 11.16 -3.11 1.58
N TRP A 141 11.99 -2.06 1.56
CA TRP A 141 13.02 -1.85 2.58
C TRP A 141 12.47 -1.51 3.98
N THR A 142 11.19 -1.14 4.13
CA THR A 142 10.61 -0.92 5.46
C THR A 142 10.55 -2.20 6.28
N TYR A 143 10.27 -3.35 5.65
CA TYR A 143 10.26 -4.64 6.35
C TYR A 143 11.64 -4.99 6.95
N TYR A 144 12.73 -4.64 6.26
CA TYR A 144 14.08 -4.84 6.80
C TYR A 144 14.35 -3.94 8.01
N ALA A 145 13.96 -2.66 7.94
CA ALA A 145 14.11 -1.74 9.07
C ALA A 145 13.37 -2.25 10.31
N GLU A 146 12.13 -2.70 10.15
CA GLU A 146 11.36 -3.27 11.26
C GLU A 146 11.94 -4.58 11.79
N ALA A 147 12.42 -5.47 10.90
CA ALA A 147 13.09 -6.70 11.32
C ALA A 147 14.34 -6.39 12.18
N VAL A 148 15.13 -5.38 11.79
CA VAL A 148 16.30 -4.92 12.56
C VAL A 148 15.89 -4.36 13.91
N ASP A 149 14.86 -3.51 13.98
CA ASP A 149 14.36 -2.96 15.23
C ASP A 149 13.86 -4.07 16.17
N ARG A 150 13.07 -5.03 15.66
CA ARG A 150 12.62 -6.21 16.41
C ARG A 150 13.81 -7.01 16.95
N ALA A 151 14.81 -7.29 16.11
CA ALA A 151 16.00 -8.05 16.50
C ALA A 151 16.87 -7.30 17.53
N ALA A 152 16.88 -5.97 17.51
CA ALA A 152 17.58 -5.13 18.47
C ALA A 152 16.79 -4.89 19.77
N GLY A 153 15.53 -5.31 19.84
CA GLY A 153 14.63 -4.99 20.95
C GLY A 153 14.28 -3.50 21.01
N HIS A 154 14.42 -2.78 19.91
CA HIS A 154 14.02 -1.38 19.79
C HIS A 154 12.55 -1.27 19.42
N VAL A 155 11.88 -0.30 20.03
CA VAL A 155 10.51 0.07 19.66
C VAL A 155 10.54 1.55 19.27
N PRO A 156 10.06 1.92 18.06
CA PRO A 156 10.20 3.28 17.57
C PRO A 156 9.44 4.29 18.43
N THR A 157 9.84 5.56 18.32
CA THR A 157 9.01 6.67 18.83
C THR A 157 7.81 6.87 17.90
N THR A 158 6.70 7.41 18.42
CA THR A 158 5.54 7.75 17.58
C THR A 158 5.94 8.66 16.40
N ALA A 159 6.86 9.61 16.61
CA ALA A 159 7.29 10.54 15.57
C ALA A 159 8.14 9.89 14.46
N ASP A 160 8.99 8.92 14.80
CA ASP A 160 9.79 8.19 13.82
C ASP A 160 8.92 7.17 13.08
N PHE A 161 8.02 6.50 13.80
CA PHE A 161 7.09 5.55 13.20
C PHE A 161 6.18 6.21 12.18
N VAL A 162 5.66 7.42 12.40
CA VAL A 162 4.85 8.13 11.39
C VAL A 162 5.60 8.36 10.08
N LYS A 163 6.93 8.59 10.11
CA LYS A 163 7.73 8.74 8.88
C LYS A 163 7.89 7.41 8.17
N HIS A 164 8.25 6.38 8.92
CA HIS A 164 8.39 5.00 8.43
C HIS A 164 7.08 4.47 7.84
N ARG A 165 5.97 4.71 8.54
CA ARG A 165 4.62 4.23 8.19
C ARG A 165 4.12 4.79 6.86
N ARG A 166 4.60 5.97 6.45
CA ARG A 166 4.28 6.55 5.14
C ARG A 166 4.73 5.67 3.99
N ASP A 167 5.89 5.01 4.15
CA ASP A 167 6.42 4.09 3.16
C ASP A 167 5.92 2.66 3.43
N SER A 168 5.83 2.25 4.71
CA SER A 168 5.46 0.87 5.08
C SER A 168 3.99 0.51 4.79
N VAL A 169 3.10 1.49 4.64
CA VAL A 169 1.72 1.25 4.17
C VAL A 169 1.62 0.94 2.67
N ALA A 170 2.73 1.03 1.92
CA ALA A 170 2.79 0.73 0.48
C ALA A 170 1.88 1.61 -0.40
N MET A 171 1.43 2.78 0.07
CA MET A 171 0.46 3.60 -0.67
C MET A 171 1.08 4.33 -1.87
N GLN A 172 2.34 4.76 -1.79
CA GLN A 172 3.00 5.54 -2.85
C GLN A 172 3.00 4.84 -4.23
N PRO A 173 3.32 3.53 -4.34
CA PRO A 173 3.14 2.79 -5.58
C PRO A 173 1.71 2.83 -6.15
N PHE A 174 0.67 2.76 -5.32
CA PHE A 174 -0.72 2.85 -5.82
C PHE A 174 -1.10 4.27 -6.25
N LEU A 175 -0.53 5.30 -5.62
CA LEU A 175 -0.65 6.69 -6.08
C LEU A 175 0.00 6.90 -7.45
N ASP A 176 1.06 6.16 -7.77
CA ASP A 176 1.65 6.15 -9.12
C ASP A 176 0.75 5.45 -10.13
N LEU A 177 0.11 4.34 -9.76
CA LEU A 177 -0.85 3.64 -10.62
C LEU A 177 -2.08 4.51 -10.96
N HIS A 178 -2.45 5.47 -10.12
CA HIS A 178 -3.46 6.48 -10.45
C HIS A 178 -3.07 7.37 -11.63
N GLU A 179 -1.78 7.69 -11.79
CA GLU A 179 -1.31 8.49 -12.93
C GLU A 179 -1.58 7.77 -14.26
N ILE A 180 -1.53 6.43 -14.28
CA ILE A 180 -1.89 5.61 -15.45
C ILE A 180 -3.35 5.84 -15.89
N THR A 181 -4.24 6.12 -14.93
CA THR A 181 -5.66 6.39 -15.19
C THR A 181 -5.96 7.87 -15.45
N ALA A 182 -4.99 8.76 -15.22
CA ALA A 182 -5.15 10.20 -15.36
C ALA A 182 -5.16 10.69 -16.82
N GLY A 183 -4.88 9.80 -17.78
CA GLY A 183 -4.94 10.04 -19.23
C GLY A 183 -3.58 10.35 -19.87
N ILE A 184 -2.64 10.91 -19.11
CA ILE A 184 -1.23 11.02 -19.47
C ILE A 184 -0.35 10.76 -18.24
N ASP A 185 0.90 10.35 -18.47
CA ASP A 185 1.91 10.31 -17.41
C ASP A 185 2.31 11.75 -17.05
N LEU A 186 2.23 12.09 -15.77
CA LEU A 186 2.52 13.45 -15.31
C LEU A 186 3.99 13.82 -15.60
N PRO A 187 4.26 15.02 -16.14
CA PRO A 187 5.64 15.49 -16.29
C PRO A 187 6.28 15.70 -14.93
N GLU A 188 7.61 15.57 -14.86
CA GLU A 188 8.38 15.72 -13.62
C GLU A 188 8.16 17.09 -12.95
N SER A 189 7.97 18.15 -13.72
CA SER A 189 7.63 19.49 -13.21
C SER A 189 6.30 19.51 -12.44
N ALA A 190 5.28 18.79 -12.93
CA ALA A 190 3.99 18.68 -12.26
C ALA A 190 4.09 17.81 -10.99
N ARG A 191 4.83 16.70 -11.04
CA ARG A 191 5.07 15.82 -9.88
C ARG A 191 5.90 16.49 -8.78
N SER A 192 6.70 17.49 -9.15
CA SER A 192 7.58 18.24 -8.24
C SER A 192 6.89 19.40 -7.54
N LEU A 193 5.61 19.66 -7.83
CA LEU A 193 4.84 20.69 -7.13
C LEU A 193 4.76 20.36 -5.63
N PRO A 194 5.16 21.27 -4.72
CA PRO A 194 5.15 21.02 -3.28
C PRO A 194 3.79 20.55 -2.75
N ALA A 195 2.69 21.13 -3.21
CA ALA A 195 1.35 20.76 -2.80
C ALA A 195 0.94 19.37 -3.32
N TYR A 196 1.41 18.95 -4.50
CA TYR A 196 1.17 17.60 -5.01
C TYR A 196 1.89 16.54 -4.16
N ILE A 197 3.15 16.81 -3.79
CA ILE A 197 3.91 15.95 -2.86
C ILE A 197 3.23 15.91 -1.49
N ALA A 198 2.80 17.06 -0.97
CA ALA A 198 2.10 17.15 0.31
C ALA A 198 0.77 16.36 0.31
N LEU A 199 0.03 16.42 -0.80
CA LEU A 199 -1.20 15.66 -1.00
C LEU A 199 -0.93 14.16 -0.95
N ARG A 200 0.03 13.67 -1.75
CA ARG A 200 0.41 12.25 -1.78
C ARG A 200 0.82 11.74 -0.40
N ASN A 201 1.65 12.52 0.31
CA ASN A 201 2.08 12.18 1.66
C ASN A 201 0.92 12.16 2.66
N ALA A 202 -0.02 13.10 2.57
CA ALA A 202 -1.19 13.13 3.45
C ALA A 202 -2.15 11.95 3.19
N VAL A 203 -2.28 11.52 1.93
CA VAL A 203 -3.07 10.34 1.56
C VAL A 203 -2.44 9.07 2.14
N ALA A 204 -1.12 8.88 1.96
CA ALA A 204 -0.39 7.76 2.55
C ALA A 204 -0.47 7.77 4.09
N ASP A 205 -0.25 8.93 4.73
CA ASP A 205 -0.37 9.08 6.19
C ASP A 205 -1.79 8.70 6.67
N HIS A 206 -2.84 9.09 5.92
CA HIS A 206 -4.23 8.77 6.29
C HIS A 206 -4.49 7.27 6.19
N SER A 207 -4.11 6.64 5.10
CA SER A 207 -4.31 5.20 4.92
C SER A 207 -3.53 4.38 5.93
N GLY A 208 -2.30 4.76 6.25
CA GLY A 208 -1.49 4.09 7.28
C GLY A 208 -2.16 4.16 8.65
N LEU A 209 -2.59 5.35 9.08
CA LEU A 209 -3.25 5.50 10.38
C LEU A 209 -4.65 4.86 10.42
N CYS A 210 -5.40 4.89 9.32
CA CYS A 210 -6.68 4.20 9.21
C CYS A 210 -6.49 2.69 9.36
N ASN A 211 -5.46 2.13 8.71
CA ASN A 211 -5.10 0.74 8.85
C ASN A 211 -4.75 0.42 10.30
N ASP A 212 -3.82 1.17 10.92
CA ASP A 212 -3.39 0.94 12.31
C ASP A 212 -4.57 0.92 13.31
N ILE A 213 -5.57 1.79 13.12
CA ILE A 213 -6.77 1.81 13.96
C ILE A 213 -7.61 0.54 13.75
N CYS A 214 -7.83 0.14 12.49
CA CYS A 214 -8.71 -0.98 12.14
C CYS A 214 -8.05 -2.36 12.28
N SER A 215 -6.72 -2.44 12.21
CA SER A 215 -5.95 -3.67 12.33
C SER A 215 -5.47 -3.95 13.75
N PHE A 216 -5.59 -2.98 14.67
CA PHE A 216 -5.03 -3.07 16.03
C PHE A 216 -5.38 -4.39 16.75
N GLU A 217 -6.64 -4.82 16.73
CA GLU A 217 -7.06 -6.02 17.46
C GLU A 217 -6.40 -7.29 16.89
N LYS A 218 -6.37 -7.42 15.56
CA LYS A 218 -5.66 -8.50 14.86
C LYS A 218 -4.16 -8.48 15.20
N GLU A 219 -3.53 -7.32 15.08
CA GLU A 219 -2.09 -7.14 15.28
C GLU A 219 -1.66 -7.37 16.72
N ALA A 220 -2.48 -6.99 17.69
CA ALA A 220 -2.23 -7.21 19.11
C ALA A 220 -2.18 -8.71 19.46
N VAL A 221 -2.99 -9.55 18.80
CA VAL A 221 -2.94 -11.01 18.97
C VAL A 221 -1.61 -11.60 18.47
N LEU A 222 -1.02 -10.99 17.45
CA LEU A 222 0.26 -11.40 16.86
C LEU A 222 1.47 -10.77 17.56
N GLY A 223 1.26 -9.90 18.56
CA GLY A 223 2.34 -9.20 19.26
C GLY A 223 3.05 -8.15 18.41
N TYR A 224 2.38 -7.61 17.40
CA TYR A 224 2.94 -6.61 16.50
C TYR A 224 2.99 -5.23 17.16
N GLU A 225 4.20 -4.67 17.32
CA GLU A 225 4.44 -3.41 18.06
C GLU A 225 4.52 -2.17 17.14
N HIS A 226 4.59 -2.35 15.82
CA HIS A 226 4.69 -1.26 14.83
C HIS A 226 3.29 -0.75 14.44
N ASN A 227 2.57 -0.19 15.41
CA ASN A 227 1.22 0.33 15.23
C ASN A 227 1.05 1.67 15.99
N THR A 228 0.50 2.70 15.34
CA THR A 228 0.37 4.04 15.94
C THR A 228 -0.46 4.05 17.22
N VAL A 229 -1.56 3.28 17.29
CA VAL A 229 -2.41 3.18 18.49
C VAL A 229 -1.61 2.57 19.64
N ARG A 230 -0.84 1.51 19.36
CA ARG A 230 0.05 0.87 20.34
C ARG A 230 1.09 1.83 20.90
N LEU A 231 1.74 2.59 20.01
CA LEU A 231 2.77 3.56 20.38
C LEU A 231 2.19 4.72 21.20
N ILE A 232 1.03 5.25 20.82
CA ILE A 232 0.31 6.28 21.61
C ILE A 232 -0.03 5.73 22.99
N GLN A 233 -0.59 4.51 23.07
CA GLN A 233 -0.95 3.90 24.34
C GLN A 233 0.25 3.79 25.27
N ARG A 234 1.39 3.31 24.74
CA ARG A 234 2.65 3.21 25.47
C ARG A 234 3.17 4.57 25.93
N ASP A 235 3.24 5.54 25.02
CA ASP A 235 3.84 6.86 25.28
C ASP A 235 3.00 7.68 26.29
N ARG A 236 1.67 7.48 26.32
CA ARG A 236 0.75 8.17 27.23
C ARG A 236 0.52 7.43 28.56
N GLY A 237 0.72 6.12 28.59
CA GLY A 237 0.38 5.27 29.74
C GLY A 237 -1.13 5.17 30.00
N GLY A 238 -1.95 5.36 28.96
CA GLY A 238 -3.42 5.40 29.03
C GLY A 238 -4.11 4.07 28.68
N THR A 239 -5.43 4.11 28.67
CA THR A 239 -6.29 3.02 28.17
C THR A 239 -6.21 2.89 26.65
N LEU A 240 -6.61 1.72 26.13
CA LEU A 240 -6.70 1.51 24.69
C LEU A 240 -7.67 2.50 24.03
N GLN A 241 -8.82 2.75 24.65
CA GLN A 241 -9.82 3.67 24.10
C GLN A 241 -9.26 5.09 23.96
N GLU A 242 -8.52 5.58 24.95
CA GLU A 242 -7.88 6.91 24.87
C GLU A 242 -6.87 6.98 23.72
N ALA A 243 -6.11 5.91 23.47
CA ALA A 243 -5.17 5.85 22.36
C ALA A 243 -5.88 5.82 20.99
N VAL A 244 -6.98 5.07 20.88
CA VAL A 244 -7.83 5.03 19.67
C VAL A 244 -8.47 6.41 19.42
N ASP A 245 -8.96 7.08 20.46
CA ASP A 245 -9.55 8.41 20.35
C ASP A 245 -8.51 9.45 19.90
N GLU A 246 -7.29 9.42 20.44
CA GLU A 246 -6.17 10.27 20.00
C GLU A 246 -5.81 9.99 18.53
N ALA A 247 -5.71 8.72 18.13
CA ALA A 247 -5.49 8.31 16.74
C ALA A 247 -6.62 8.80 15.81
N GLY A 248 -7.88 8.75 16.24
CA GLY A 248 -9.02 9.27 15.49
C GLY A 248 -8.95 10.79 15.28
N ILE A 249 -8.51 11.55 16.30
CA ILE A 249 -8.26 12.99 16.17
C ILE A 249 -7.13 13.26 15.17
N LEU A 250 -6.05 12.50 15.22
CA LEU A 250 -4.93 12.61 14.28
C LEU A 250 -5.37 12.30 12.85
N LEU A 251 -6.18 11.26 12.65
CA LEU A 251 -6.75 10.90 11.34
C LEU A 251 -7.59 12.04 10.76
N GLY A 252 -8.41 12.69 11.58
CA GLY A 252 -9.15 13.90 11.20
C GLY A 252 -8.23 15.04 10.76
N ARG A 253 -7.16 15.32 11.50
CA ARG A 253 -6.17 16.35 11.13
C ARG A 253 -5.43 16.04 9.82
N ILE A 254 -5.19 14.76 9.53
CA ILE A 254 -4.59 14.33 8.26
C ILE A 254 -5.59 14.53 7.11
N ALA A 255 -6.87 14.24 7.31
CA ALA A 255 -7.90 14.55 6.31
C ALA A 255 -7.97 16.06 6.01
N ASP A 256 -7.80 16.92 7.02
CA ASP A 256 -7.68 18.37 6.80
C ASP A 256 -6.42 18.74 6.01
N ARG A 257 -5.30 18.01 6.19
CA ARG A 257 -4.06 18.19 5.39
C ARG A 257 -4.29 17.84 3.93
N VAL A 258 -5.02 16.76 3.64
CA VAL A 258 -5.44 16.40 2.27
C VAL A 258 -6.18 17.59 1.65
N GLN A 259 -7.25 18.08 2.29
CA GLN A 259 -8.04 19.20 1.77
C GLN A 259 -7.24 20.51 1.60
N ARG A 260 -6.26 20.78 2.46
CA ARG A 260 -5.37 21.94 2.30
C ARG A 260 -4.45 21.78 1.09
N ALA A 261 -3.78 20.64 0.96
CA ALA A 261 -2.89 20.37 -0.16
C ALA A 261 -3.63 20.41 -1.51
N GLU A 262 -4.89 19.96 -1.57
CA GLU A 262 -5.73 20.10 -2.77
C GLU A 262 -5.93 21.56 -3.18
N LYS A 263 -6.15 22.47 -2.21
CA LYS A 263 -6.35 23.90 -2.47
C LYS A 263 -5.04 24.57 -2.89
N GLU A 264 -3.97 24.30 -2.16
CA GLU A 264 -2.63 24.81 -2.45
C GLU A 264 -2.17 24.37 -3.84
N LEU A 265 -2.51 23.14 -4.26
CA LEU A 265 -2.15 22.64 -5.58
C LEU A 265 -2.83 23.40 -6.71
N VAL A 266 -4.07 23.88 -6.52
CA VAL A 266 -4.73 24.75 -7.52
C VAL A 266 -3.94 26.05 -7.69
N GLU A 267 -3.49 26.67 -6.58
CA GLU A 267 -2.69 27.88 -6.61
C GLU A 267 -1.33 27.65 -7.28
N GLU A 268 -0.68 26.53 -6.97
CA GLU A 268 0.61 26.14 -7.57
C GLU A 268 0.51 25.82 -9.07
N ILE A 269 -0.56 25.16 -9.51
CA ILE A 269 -0.83 24.90 -10.93
C ILE A 269 -0.91 26.21 -11.72
N GLU A 270 -1.66 27.20 -11.20
CA GLU A 270 -1.78 28.52 -11.81
C GLU A 270 -0.45 29.29 -11.79
N ALA A 271 0.25 29.29 -10.66
CA ALA A 271 1.53 29.98 -10.51
C ALA A 271 2.62 29.40 -11.41
N ALA A 272 2.62 28.08 -11.63
CA ALA A 272 3.54 27.39 -12.52
C ALA A 272 3.14 27.49 -14.00
N GLY A 273 1.96 28.04 -14.31
CA GLY A 273 1.43 28.13 -15.67
C GLY A 273 1.19 26.75 -16.32
N ILE A 274 0.78 25.76 -15.53
CA ILE A 274 0.50 24.41 -16.04
C ILE A 274 -0.88 24.42 -16.72
N GLU A 275 -0.88 24.12 -18.01
CA GLU A 275 -2.09 24.13 -18.85
C GLU A 275 -2.30 22.79 -19.58
N GLY A 276 -3.46 22.67 -20.24
CA GLY A 276 -3.75 21.56 -21.15
C GLY A 276 -3.76 20.19 -20.47
N PRO A 277 -3.25 19.13 -21.14
CA PRO A 277 -3.32 17.76 -20.65
C PRO A 277 -2.69 17.53 -19.26
N ALA A 278 -1.61 18.25 -18.94
CA ALA A 278 -0.94 18.13 -17.63
C ALA A 278 -1.83 18.63 -16.49
N ARG A 279 -2.53 19.76 -16.70
CA ARG A 279 -3.51 20.27 -15.74
C ARG A 279 -4.67 19.29 -15.55
N THR A 280 -5.25 18.79 -16.64
CA THR A 280 -6.35 17.82 -16.57
C THR A 280 -5.94 16.54 -15.83
N ALA A 281 -4.72 16.05 -16.06
CA ALA A 281 -4.20 14.87 -15.35
C ALA A 281 -3.97 15.13 -13.86
N LEU A 282 -3.45 16.30 -13.47
CA LEU A 282 -3.30 16.70 -12.06
C LEU A 282 -4.67 16.80 -11.37
N GLU A 283 -5.62 17.50 -11.97
CA GLU A 283 -6.99 17.64 -11.44
C GLU A 283 -7.67 16.28 -11.30
N ARG A 284 -7.42 15.36 -12.24
CA ARG A 284 -7.88 13.97 -12.13
C ARG A 284 -7.23 13.23 -10.97
N CYS A 285 -5.90 13.28 -10.83
CA CYS A 285 -5.20 12.64 -9.71
C CYS A 285 -5.71 13.16 -8.37
N VAL A 286 -5.94 14.47 -8.23
CA VAL A 286 -6.50 15.07 -7.00
C VAL A 286 -7.86 14.47 -6.64
N ARG A 287 -8.78 14.44 -7.62
CA ARG A 287 -10.10 13.82 -7.42
C ARG A 287 -9.99 12.35 -7.04
N ASP A 288 -9.13 11.61 -7.75
CA ASP A 288 -8.98 10.18 -7.55
C ASP A 288 -8.35 9.86 -6.19
N TYR A 289 -7.39 10.66 -5.71
CA TYR A 289 -6.80 10.54 -4.37
C TYR A 289 -7.80 10.82 -3.25
N ARG A 290 -8.70 11.77 -3.44
CA ARG A 290 -9.83 12.00 -2.52
C ARG A 290 -10.75 10.78 -2.46
N GLY A 291 -11.08 10.24 -3.63
CA GLY A 291 -11.85 9.00 -3.78
C GLY A 291 -11.16 7.83 -3.09
N LEU A 292 -9.84 7.70 -3.25
CA LEU A 292 -9.02 6.68 -2.60
C LEU A 292 -9.09 6.77 -1.09
N VAL A 293 -8.91 7.95 -0.47
CA VAL A 293 -8.99 8.08 0.99
C VAL A 293 -10.34 7.59 1.52
N ARG A 294 -11.42 7.88 0.79
CA ARG A 294 -12.75 7.37 1.15
C ARG A 294 -12.92 5.88 0.89
N GLY A 295 -12.46 5.39 -0.26
CA GLY A 295 -12.53 3.99 -0.65
C GLY A 295 -11.76 3.09 0.30
N ASP A 296 -10.59 3.51 0.73
CA ASP A 296 -9.74 2.85 1.72
C ASP A 296 -10.44 2.77 3.10
N PHE A 297 -11.04 3.86 3.56
CA PHE A 297 -11.84 3.87 4.78
C PHE A 297 -13.04 2.91 4.68
N ASP A 298 -13.78 2.95 3.57
CA ASP A 298 -14.93 2.08 3.33
C ASP A 298 -14.51 0.59 3.24
N TYR A 299 -13.32 0.29 2.73
CA TYR A 299 -12.76 -1.07 2.67
C TYR A 299 -12.48 -1.64 4.07
N HIS A 300 -11.84 -0.87 4.95
CA HIS A 300 -11.54 -1.30 6.31
C HIS A 300 -12.81 -1.68 7.10
N ALA A 301 -13.93 -1.00 6.82
CA ALA A 301 -15.23 -1.31 7.41
C ALA A 301 -15.93 -2.56 6.82
N ARG A 302 -15.39 -3.18 5.76
CA ARG A 302 -16.05 -4.26 5.00
C ARG A 302 -15.23 -5.54 4.90
N ALA A 303 -13.90 -5.46 4.87
CA ALA A 303 -13.07 -6.64 4.72
C ALA A 303 -13.06 -7.47 6.01
N GLU A 304 -13.23 -8.78 5.87
CA GLU A 304 -13.16 -9.72 7.00
C GLU A 304 -11.77 -9.78 7.62
N ARG A 305 -10.74 -9.31 6.90
CA ARG A 305 -9.40 -9.07 7.45
C ARG A 305 -9.41 -8.18 8.70
N TYR A 306 -10.34 -7.21 8.78
CA TYR A 306 -10.43 -6.25 9.90
C TYR A 306 -11.70 -6.41 10.73
N THR A 307 -12.82 -6.76 10.08
CA THR A 307 -14.13 -6.86 10.77
C THR A 307 -14.33 -8.19 11.52
N ARG A 308 -13.42 -9.14 11.32
CA ARG A 308 -13.44 -10.47 11.95
C ARG A 308 -12.06 -10.82 12.57
N PRO A 309 -11.54 -10.02 13.51
CA PRO A 309 -10.23 -10.27 14.11
C PRO A 309 -10.15 -11.63 14.83
N GLU A 310 -11.27 -12.18 15.29
CA GLU A 310 -11.39 -13.51 15.90
C GLU A 310 -11.04 -14.67 14.95
N LEU A 311 -11.05 -14.42 13.64
CA LEU A 311 -10.74 -15.42 12.64
C LEU A 311 -9.27 -15.36 12.19
N THR A 312 -8.44 -14.48 12.76
CA THR A 312 -7.03 -14.29 12.35
C THR A 312 -6.29 -15.62 12.24
N GLU A 313 -5.78 -15.93 11.05
CA GLU A 313 -5.06 -17.17 10.80
C GLU A 313 -3.59 -17.05 11.23
N ILE A 314 -3.14 -17.99 12.07
CA ILE A 314 -1.74 -18.16 12.46
C ILE A 314 -1.17 -19.31 11.63
N ASP A 315 -0.12 -19.05 10.86
CA ASP A 315 0.60 -20.07 10.09
C ASP A 315 1.77 -20.61 10.93
N GLU A 316 1.50 -21.60 11.78
CA GLU A 316 2.52 -22.17 12.70
C GLU A 316 3.63 -22.96 11.98
N ASP A 317 3.37 -23.40 10.75
CA ASP A 317 4.25 -24.28 9.96
C ASP A 317 5.04 -23.51 8.87
N ASP A 318 5.03 -22.18 8.89
CA ASP A 318 5.67 -21.29 7.89
C ASP A 318 5.37 -21.72 6.42
N THR A 319 4.14 -22.18 6.18
CA THR A 319 3.71 -22.68 4.86
C THR A 319 3.56 -21.59 3.82
N MET A 320 3.38 -20.34 4.24
CA MET A 320 3.30 -19.16 3.36
C MET A 320 4.63 -18.83 2.66
N SER A 321 5.76 -19.27 3.22
CA SER A 321 7.11 -18.90 2.75
C SER A 321 7.62 -19.67 1.55
N ARG A 322 6.84 -20.64 1.06
CA ARG A 322 7.21 -21.46 -0.09
C ARG A 322 7.50 -20.65 -1.35
N ASN A 323 6.87 -19.48 -1.49
CA ASN A 323 7.09 -18.60 -2.63
C ASN A 323 8.44 -17.85 -2.58
N PHE A 324 9.06 -17.75 -1.40
CA PHE A 324 10.34 -17.05 -1.16
C PHE A 324 11.55 -17.97 -0.98
N ALA A 325 11.34 -19.30 -1.01
CA ALA A 325 12.34 -20.32 -0.72
C ALA A 325 13.43 -20.54 -1.81
N ALA A 326 13.70 -19.53 -2.65
CA ALA A 326 14.76 -19.56 -3.67
C ALA A 326 16.17 -19.50 -3.05
#